data_AF-A0A151T0D7-F1
#
_entry.id   AF-A0A151T0D7-F1
#
_cell.length_a   1.000
_cell.length_b   1.000
_cell.length_c   1.000
_cell.angle_alpha   90.00
_cell.angle_beta   90.00
_cell.angle_gamma   90.00
#
_symmetry.space_group_name_H-M   'P 1'
#
loop_
_entity.id
_entity.type
_entity.pdbx_description
1 polymer ?
#
loop_
_entity_poly.entity_id
_entity_poly.type
_entity_poly.pdbx_seq_one_letter_code
_entity_poly.pdbx_strand_id
1 'polypeptide(L)'
;MGEGSIDRDFLANVMLGNDKVIGGVSVYGGLGLTPGRLYSLVYVGSDEYSSSLCLEDSLDPKSMKGRIVVCDRDVNSRTEKGQVVKKAGEVGMILTNRPFDGEGLVIKCHVLPATSEGSTRDDEIRRYISDLPK
;
A
#
# COMPACT_ATOMS: atom_id res chain seq x y z
N MET A 1 4.47 35.17 13.58
CA MET A 1 4.11 33.74 13.70
C MET A 1 5.07 32.96 12.83
N GLY A 2 5.98 32.18 13.42
CA GLY A 2 6.75 31.20 12.67
C GLY A 2 5.90 29.96 12.48
N GLU A 3 5.43 29.74 11.26
CA GLU A 3 4.87 28.45 10.86
C GLU A 3 6.05 27.49 10.71
N GLY A 4 6.45 26.88 11.81
CA GLY A 4 7.30 25.70 11.77
C GLY A 4 6.49 24.59 11.14
N SER A 5 6.50 24.51 9.81
CA SER A 5 6.28 23.25 9.12
C SER A 5 7.35 22.31 9.65
N ILE A 6 7.03 21.58 10.70
CA ILE A 6 7.76 20.39 11.05
C ILE A 6 7.64 19.51 9.81
N ASP A 7 8.65 19.54 8.95
CA ASP A 7 8.90 18.55 7.89
C ASP A 7 9.05 17.19 8.58
N ARG A 8 7.93 16.66 9.08
CA ARG A 8 7.79 15.26 9.38
C ARG A 8 7.59 14.62 8.02
N ASP A 9 8.71 14.38 7.35
CA ASP A 9 8.71 13.46 6.25
C ASP A 9 8.31 12.10 6.84
N PHE A 10 7.05 11.74 6.64
CA PHE A 10 6.50 10.49 7.13
C PHE A 10 6.91 9.37 6.19
N LEU A 11 8.22 9.13 6.11
CA LEU A 11 8.83 8.14 5.24
C LEU A 11 8.32 6.74 5.60
N ALA A 12 7.68 6.11 4.64
CA ALA A 12 7.16 4.75 4.72
C ALA A 12 7.82 3.91 3.63
N ASN A 13 9.14 3.75 3.76
CA ASN A 13 9.93 3.00 2.79
C ASN A 13 9.53 1.52 2.76
N VAL A 14 9.21 1.01 1.58
CA VAL A 14 8.91 -0.40 1.34
C VAL A 14 10.16 -1.09 0.85
N MET A 15 10.66 -2.05 1.63
CA MET A 15 11.76 -2.91 1.19
C MET A 15 11.18 -4.19 0.58
N LEU A 16 11.40 -4.36 -0.72
CA LEU A 16 11.04 -5.56 -1.45
C LEU A 16 12.07 -6.67 -1.14
N GLY A 17 11.67 -7.93 -1.35
CA GLY A 17 12.51 -9.10 -1.06
C GLY A 17 13.73 -9.27 -1.98
N ASN A 18 13.87 -8.42 -3.01
CA ASN A 18 15.04 -8.31 -3.88
C ASN A 18 16.00 -7.18 -3.43
N ASP A 19 16.00 -6.83 -2.14
CA ASP A 19 16.80 -5.73 -1.56
C ASP A 19 16.49 -4.34 -2.15
N LYS A 20 15.40 -4.22 -2.92
CA LYS A 20 15.01 -2.95 -3.51
C LYS A 20 14.16 -2.14 -2.53
N VAL A 21 14.62 -0.94 -2.23
CA VAL A 21 13.91 -0.01 -1.36
C VAL A 21 13.13 0.98 -2.22
N ILE A 22 11.82 0.99 -2.02
CA ILE A 22 10.90 1.94 -2.65
C ILE A 22 10.52 2.99 -1.60
N GLY A 23 10.78 4.26 -1.93
CA GLY A 23 10.57 5.39 -1.02
C GLY A 23 9.13 5.90 -1.06
N GLY A 24 8.45 5.75 0.08
CA GLY A 24 7.03 6.02 0.26
C GLY A 24 6.69 7.03 1.33
N VAL A 25 5.43 7.43 1.41
CA VAL A 25 4.93 8.25 2.52
C VAL A 25 3.67 7.68 3.18
N SER A 26 3.62 7.77 4.51
CA SER A 26 2.46 7.35 5.29
C SER A 26 2.37 7.95 6.68
N VAL A 27 1.20 8.47 7.06
CA VAL A 27 0.93 8.81 8.46
C VAL A 27 0.30 7.61 9.15
N TYR A 28 1.15 6.80 9.77
CA TYR A 28 0.72 5.76 10.68
C TYR A 28 1.33 5.99 12.06
N GLY A 29 0.49 6.31 13.05
CA GLY A 29 0.89 6.56 14.44
C GLY A 29 0.77 5.36 15.36
N GLY A 30 0.49 4.16 14.84
CA GLY A 30 0.29 2.93 15.60
C GLY A 30 1.53 2.04 15.67
N LEU A 31 1.39 0.85 16.28
CA LEU A 31 2.40 -0.20 16.24
C LEU A 31 2.55 -0.67 14.79
N GLY A 32 3.61 -0.22 14.10
CA GLY A 32 3.87 -0.57 12.72
C GLY A 32 4.13 -2.07 12.53
N LEU A 33 4.38 -2.45 11.28
CA LEU A 33 4.89 -3.78 10.94
C LEU A 33 6.14 -4.09 11.76
N THR A 34 6.36 -5.37 12.11
CA THR A 34 7.54 -5.76 12.89
C THR A 34 8.81 -5.41 12.10
N PRO A 35 9.69 -4.54 12.62
CA PRO A 35 10.90 -4.16 11.92
C PRO A 35 11.79 -5.39 11.71
N GLY A 36 12.29 -5.57 10.48
CA GLY A 36 13.10 -6.73 10.09
C GLY A 36 12.30 -7.97 9.71
N ARG A 37 10.96 -7.91 9.69
CA ARG A 37 10.11 -8.99 9.17
C ARG A 37 9.68 -8.68 7.74
N LEU A 38 9.97 -9.63 6.84
CA LEU A 38 9.44 -9.60 5.48
C LEU A 38 8.02 -10.16 5.48
N TYR A 39 7.12 -9.49 4.76
CA TYR A 39 5.76 -9.93 4.53
C TYR A 39 5.57 -10.20 3.04
N SER A 40 4.72 -11.16 2.72
CA SER A 40 4.40 -11.47 1.33
C SER A 40 3.60 -10.31 0.73
N LEU A 41 4.05 -9.77 -0.40
CA LEU A 41 3.28 -8.79 -1.17
C LEU A 41 2.33 -9.51 -2.13
N VAL A 42 1.12 -8.99 -2.24
CA VAL A 42 0.13 -9.47 -3.21
C VAL A 42 -0.51 -8.30 -3.93
N TYR A 43 -0.50 -8.33 -5.25
CA TYR A 43 -1.25 -7.40 -6.08
C TYR A 43 -2.47 -8.12 -6.63
N VAL A 44 -3.62 -7.74 -6.11
CA VAL A 44 -4.92 -8.34 -6.42
C VAL A 44 -5.56 -7.72 -7.66
N GLY A 45 -5.00 -6.63 -8.16
CA GLY A 45 -5.54 -5.90 -9.30
C GLY A 45 -5.11 -6.39 -10.66
N SER A 46 -4.48 -7.56 -10.75
CA SER A 46 -4.04 -8.14 -12.02
C SER A 46 -5.23 -8.75 -12.78
N ASP A 47 -6.20 -9.28 -12.05
CA ASP A 47 -7.26 -10.13 -12.61
C ASP A 47 -8.58 -9.36 -12.83
N GLU A 48 -8.97 -8.48 -11.89
CA GLU A 48 -10.21 -7.71 -11.96
C GLU A 48 -10.03 -6.27 -11.48
N TYR A 49 -10.71 -5.32 -12.13
CA TYR A 49 -10.69 -3.90 -11.77
C TYR A 49 -11.19 -3.66 -10.33
N SER A 50 -12.24 -4.38 -9.91
CA SER A 50 -12.77 -4.39 -8.55
C SER A 50 -11.71 -4.78 -7.52
N SER A 51 -10.94 -5.82 -7.82
CA SER A 51 -9.83 -6.28 -6.99
C SER A 51 -8.67 -5.28 -6.99
N SER A 52 -8.35 -4.62 -8.11
CA SER A 52 -7.34 -3.53 -8.13
C SER A 52 -7.74 -2.40 -7.21
N LEU A 53 -9.04 -2.14 -7.11
CA LEU A 53 -9.60 -1.15 -6.22
C LEU A 53 -9.82 -1.66 -4.79
N CYS A 54 -9.42 -2.89 -4.45
CA CYS A 54 -9.62 -3.48 -3.13
C CYS A 54 -11.04 -3.22 -2.61
N LEU A 55 -12.03 -3.42 -3.50
CA LEU A 55 -13.44 -3.30 -3.15
C LEU A 55 -13.82 -4.39 -2.15
N GLU A 56 -14.92 -4.13 -1.43
CA GLU A 56 -15.51 -5.16 -0.58
C GLU A 56 -15.84 -6.42 -1.41
N ASP A 57 -15.69 -7.60 -0.80
CA ASP A 57 -15.83 -8.92 -1.43
C ASP A 57 -14.87 -9.26 -2.59
N SER A 58 -13.99 -8.35 -2.99
CA SER A 58 -12.97 -8.62 -4.03
C SER A 58 -11.67 -9.22 -3.47
N LEU A 59 -11.50 -9.19 -2.15
CA LEU A 59 -10.31 -9.69 -1.45
C LEU A 59 -10.65 -10.98 -0.70
N ASP A 60 -9.96 -12.07 -1.03
CA ASP A 60 -10.18 -13.35 -0.35
C ASP A 60 -9.41 -13.39 0.99
N PRO A 61 -10.09 -13.39 2.15
CA PRO A 61 -9.44 -13.27 3.46
C PRO A 61 -8.47 -14.43 3.75
N LYS A 62 -8.64 -15.59 3.10
CA LYS A 62 -7.72 -16.72 3.28
C LYS A 62 -6.37 -16.47 2.61
N SER A 63 -6.37 -15.82 1.45
CA SER A 63 -5.15 -15.49 0.71
C SER A 63 -4.48 -14.23 1.22
N MET A 64 -5.24 -13.29 1.80
CA MET A 64 -4.72 -12.00 2.27
C MET A 64 -4.15 -12.05 3.71
N LYS A 65 -4.59 -12.98 4.54
CA LYS A 65 -4.21 -13.00 5.96
C LYS A 65 -2.68 -13.02 6.17
N GLY A 66 -2.17 -12.00 6.87
CA GLY A 66 -0.74 -11.86 7.16
C GLY A 66 0.11 -11.30 6.01
N ARG A 67 -0.50 -10.79 4.95
CA ARG A 67 0.17 -10.24 3.77
C ARG A 67 -0.02 -8.73 3.67
N ILE A 68 0.71 -8.14 2.72
CA ILE A 68 0.58 -6.74 2.34
C ILE A 68 -0.06 -6.69 0.95
N VAL A 69 -1.24 -6.10 0.85
CA VAL A 69 -1.90 -5.88 -0.43
C VAL A 69 -1.43 -4.60 -1.09
N VAL A 70 -1.35 -4.63 -2.42
CA VAL A 70 -1.17 -3.46 -3.27
C VAL A 70 -2.51 -3.14 -3.95
N CYS A 71 -2.99 -1.90 -3.78
CA CYS A 71 -4.26 -1.42 -4.31
C CYS A 71 -4.09 -0.10 -5.09
N ASP A 72 -4.76 0.02 -6.23
CA ASP A 72 -4.82 1.24 -7.01
C ASP A 72 -5.65 2.34 -6.33
N ARG A 73 -5.20 3.58 -6.46
CA ARG A 73 -5.98 4.76 -6.08
C ARG A 73 -7.04 5.05 -7.13
N ASP A 74 -8.30 5.10 -6.72
CA ASP A 74 -9.42 5.40 -7.62
C ASP A 74 -10.71 5.79 -6.83
N VAL A 75 -11.90 5.53 -7.41
CA VAL A 75 -13.22 5.97 -6.96
C VAL A 75 -13.61 5.52 -5.54
N ASN A 76 -13.06 4.41 -5.02
CA ASN A 76 -13.46 3.95 -3.70
C ASN A 76 -12.94 4.85 -2.56
N SER A 77 -13.80 5.06 -1.56
CA SER A 77 -13.50 5.80 -0.34
C SER A 77 -12.35 5.12 0.42
N ARG A 78 -11.28 5.86 0.67
CA ARG A 78 -10.01 5.35 1.24
C ARG A 78 -10.22 4.65 2.59
N THR A 79 -11.18 5.13 3.37
CA THR A 79 -11.59 4.55 4.65
C THR A 79 -12.16 3.16 4.48
N GLU A 80 -13.01 2.97 3.48
CA GLU A 80 -13.62 1.67 3.16
C GLU A 80 -12.53 0.67 2.75
N LYS A 81 -11.63 1.07 1.84
CA LYS A 81 -10.48 0.22 1.44
C LYS A 81 -9.66 -0.23 2.66
N GLY A 82 -9.34 0.70 3.55
CA GLY A 82 -8.62 0.38 4.80
C GLY A 82 -9.38 -0.57 5.71
N GLN A 83 -10.71 -0.48 5.77
CA GLN A 83 -11.53 -1.42 6.55
C GLN A 83 -11.59 -2.80 5.89
N VAL A 84 -11.76 -2.89 4.58
CA VAL A 84 -11.78 -4.17 3.85
C VAL A 84 -10.44 -4.89 4.01
N VAL A 85 -9.33 -4.20 3.81
CA VAL A 85 -7.97 -4.75 3.98
C VAL A 85 -7.74 -5.23 5.42
N LYS A 86 -8.17 -4.44 6.42
CA LYS A 86 -8.12 -4.86 7.82
C LYS A 86 -8.97 -6.10 8.09
N LYS A 87 -10.17 -6.16 7.51
CA LYS A 87 -11.13 -7.28 7.64
C LYS A 87 -10.61 -8.54 6.94
N ALA A 88 -9.86 -8.39 5.86
CA ALA A 88 -9.17 -9.47 5.16
C ALA A 88 -8.00 -10.07 5.96
N GLY A 89 -7.62 -9.46 7.10
CA GLY A 89 -6.59 -9.97 8.00
C GLY A 89 -5.17 -9.60 7.58
N GLU A 90 -5.03 -8.56 6.77
CA GLU A 90 -3.75 -8.07 6.29
C GLU A 90 -3.00 -7.30 7.36
N VAL A 91 -1.68 -7.26 7.20
CA VAL A 91 -0.80 -6.54 8.12
C VAL A 91 -0.53 -5.11 7.64
N GLY A 92 -0.75 -4.83 6.36
CA GLY A 92 -0.51 -3.52 5.76
C GLY A 92 -1.11 -3.39 4.35
N MET A 93 -1.10 -2.16 3.84
CA MET A 93 -1.62 -1.82 2.51
C MET A 93 -0.67 -0.87 1.77
N ILE A 94 -0.48 -1.08 0.48
CA ILE A 94 0.24 -0.15 -0.38
C ILE A 94 -0.78 0.45 -1.33
N LEU A 95 -0.92 1.77 -1.29
CA LEU A 95 -1.77 2.52 -2.20
C LEU A 95 -0.92 3.09 -3.32
N THR A 96 -1.25 2.68 -4.54
CA THR A 96 -0.48 3.07 -5.70
C THR A 96 -1.24 4.06 -6.57
N ASN A 97 -0.52 5.04 -7.07
CA ASN A 97 -1.06 6.03 -7.98
C ASN A 97 -1.06 5.48 -9.41
N ARG A 98 -2.18 5.60 -10.12
CA ARG A 98 -2.21 5.34 -11.55
C ARG A 98 -1.35 6.35 -12.31
N PRO A 99 -0.88 6.02 -13.52
CA PRO A 99 -0.14 6.96 -14.37
C PRO A 99 -0.88 8.29 -14.59
N PHE A 100 -2.21 8.28 -14.58
CA PHE A 100 -3.04 9.48 -14.69
C PHE A 100 -3.07 10.36 -13.44
N ASP A 101 -2.79 9.83 -12.25
CA ASP A 101 -2.77 10.56 -10.97
C ASP A 101 -1.39 11.23 -10.73
N GLY A 102 -0.39 10.87 -11.54
CA GLY A 102 0.97 11.42 -11.47
C GLY A 102 1.78 10.94 -10.26
N GLU A 103 2.90 11.61 -9.99
CA GLU A 103 3.79 11.31 -8.85
C GLU A 103 3.33 11.91 -7.51
N GLY A 104 2.10 12.42 -7.44
CA GLY A 104 1.56 13.07 -6.25
C GLY A 104 1.44 12.11 -5.07
N LEU A 105 2.43 12.13 -4.17
CA LEU A 105 2.41 11.38 -2.93
C LEU A 105 1.40 11.99 -1.95
N VAL A 106 0.39 11.21 -1.56
CA VAL A 106 -0.62 11.64 -0.59
C VAL A 106 -0.42 10.86 0.70
N ILE A 107 -0.01 11.59 1.73
CA ILE A 107 0.11 11.07 3.08
C ILE A 107 -1.28 10.69 3.59
N LYS A 108 -1.49 9.42 3.98
CA LYS A 108 -2.81 8.93 4.42
C LYS A 108 -2.77 8.32 5.82
N CYS A 109 -3.72 8.75 6.64
CA CYS A 109 -4.04 8.11 7.90
C CYS A 109 -4.88 6.85 7.62
N HIS A 110 -4.37 5.69 7.97
CA HIS A 110 -5.11 4.43 7.89
C HIS A 110 -5.18 3.75 9.25
N VAL A 111 -6.24 2.94 9.44
CA VAL A 111 -6.43 2.09 10.63
C VAL A 111 -5.42 0.93 10.74
N LEU A 112 -4.57 0.80 9.72
CA LEU A 112 -3.51 -0.18 9.54
C LEU A 112 -2.31 0.50 8.86
N PRO A 113 -1.10 -0.07 8.94
CA PRO A 113 0.09 0.46 8.27
C PRO A 113 -0.13 0.51 6.76
N ALA A 114 -0.36 1.71 6.22
CA ALA A 114 -0.44 1.92 4.79
C ALA A 114 0.84 2.60 4.28
N THR A 115 1.09 2.62 2.98
CA THR A 115 2.02 3.57 2.34
C THR A 115 1.45 4.01 1.01
N SER A 116 1.74 5.24 0.61
CA SER A 116 1.40 5.73 -0.71
C SER A 116 2.66 5.97 -1.53
N GLU A 117 2.67 5.42 -2.73
CA GLU A 117 3.78 5.51 -3.68
C GLU A 117 3.35 6.26 -4.95
N GLY A 118 4.32 6.90 -5.61
CA GLY A 118 4.11 7.52 -6.92
C GLY A 118 3.97 6.49 -8.03
N SER A 119 3.42 6.89 -9.18
CA SER A 119 3.16 6.00 -10.31
C SER A 119 4.40 5.27 -10.85
N THR A 120 5.56 5.93 -10.89
CA THR A 120 6.80 5.30 -11.35
C THR A 120 7.23 4.16 -10.43
N ARG A 121 7.09 4.35 -9.13
CA ARG A 121 7.48 3.39 -8.08
C ARG A 121 6.50 2.22 -8.01
N ASP A 122 5.23 2.51 -8.24
CA ASP A 122 4.16 1.52 -8.39
C ASP A 122 4.47 0.51 -9.52
N ASP A 123 4.85 0.99 -10.70
CA ASP A 123 5.16 0.12 -11.84
C ASP A 123 6.28 -0.87 -11.47
N GLU A 124 7.28 -0.41 -10.72
CA GLU A 124 8.35 -1.25 -10.19
C GLU A 124 7.86 -2.31 -9.19
N ILE A 125 6.95 -1.96 -8.29
CA ILE A 125 6.33 -2.90 -7.34
C ILE A 125 5.49 -3.93 -8.08
N ARG A 126 4.64 -3.51 -9.03
CA ARG A 126 3.80 -4.44 -9.81
C ARG A 126 4.63 -5.42 -10.62
N ARG A 127 5.69 -4.91 -11.24
CA ARG A 127 6.63 -5.72 -12.00
C ARG A 127 7.36 -6.71 -11.12
N TYR A 128 7.76 -6.30 -9.91
CA TYR A 128 8.32 -7.21 -8.92
C TYR A 128 7.33 -8.30 -8.52
N ILE A 129 6.07 -7.96 -8.24
CA ILE A 129 5.05 -8.95 -7.87
C ILE A 129 4.76 -9.93 -9.01
N SER A 130 4.81 -9.46 -10.25
CA SER A 130 4.64 -10.32 -11.43
C SER A 130 5.83 -11.26 -11.66
N ASP A 131 7.02 -10.86 -11.22
CA ASP A 131 8.26 -11.66 -11.29
C ASP A 131 8.39 -12.64 -10.11
N LEU A 132 7.64 -12.42 -9.02
CA LEU A 132 7.65 -13.32 -7.87
C LEU A 132 7.18 -14.73 -8.27
N PRO A 133 7.92 -15.78 -7.92
CA PRO A 133 7.48 -17.15 -8.14
C PRO A 133 6.20 -17.43 -7.35
N LYS A 134 5.18 -17.93 -8.06
CA LYS A 134 3.83 -18.20 -7.55
C LYS A 134 3.76 -19.46 -6.70
#